data_AF-A0A5K7ZGI3-F1
#
_entry.id   AF-A0A5K7ZGI3-F1
#
_cell.length_a   1.000
_cell.length_b   1.000
_cell.length_c   1.000
_cell.angle_alpha   90.00
_cell.angle_beta   90.00
_cell.angle_gamma   90.00
#
_symmetry.space_group_name_H-M   'P 1'
#
loop_
_entity.id
_entity.type
_entity.pdbx_description
1 polymer ?
#
loop_
_entity_poly.entity_id
_entity_poly.type
_entity_poly.pdbx_seq_one_letter_code
_entity_poly.pdbx_strand_id
1 'polypeptide(L)'
;MKFESKEKVLRIDEIFKDDSIYPRERTDDKRIDFFSDLIQEGTKFPPIKIVKDTSGRYILIDGFHRYSAFIKLKRTEITCDLIDAAPQLWRLLSVGFNSDSSQPLKPGEIKKAIHDAWCKDNVRDKQQIADMVLRYYPNNSNSRFSFQVP
;
A
#
# COMPACT_ATOMS: atom_id res chain seq x y z
N MET A 1 6.83 2.54 14.85
CA MET A 1 7.47 3.38 13.81
C MET A 1 6.46 4.43 13.35
N LYS A 2 6.81 5.71 13.34
CA LYS A 2 6.02 6.77 12.70
C LYS A 2 6.83 7.23 11.49
N PHE A 3 6.22 7.20 10.32
CA PHE A 3 6.82 7.78 9.12
C PHE A 3 6.33 9.21 9.01
N GLU A 4 7.24 10.11 8.64
CA GLU A 4 6.82 11.44 8.24
C GLU A 4 6.09 11.35 6.91
N SER A 5 5.02 12.12 6.78
CA SER A 5 4.21 12.17 5.57
C SER A 5 3.90 13.60 5.22
N LYS A 6 3.97 13.94 3.94
CA LYS A 6 3.65 15.26 3.42
C LYS A 6 2.53 15.18 2.39
N GLU A 7 1.46 15.92 2.61
CA GLU A 7 0.38 16.03 1.63
C GLU A 7 0.87 16.73 0.35
N LYS A 8 0.45 16.21 -0.79
CA LYS A 8 0.76 16.74 -2.11
C LYS A 8 -0.38 16.46 -3.09
N VAL A 9 -0.69 17.43 -3.94
CA VAL A 9 -1.53 17.19 -5.12
C VAL A 9 -0.61 16.84 -6.28
N LEU A 10 -0.87 15.70 -6.92
CA LEU A 10 -0.12 15.24 -8.09
C LEU A 10 -1.05 15.00 -9.26
N ARG A 11 -0.51 15.09 -10.47
CA ARG A 11 -1.23 14.61 -11.64
C ARG A 11 -1.29 13.09 -11.60
N ILE A 12 -2.40 12.54 -12.07
CA ILE A 12 -2.58 11.08 -12.09
C ILE A 12 -1.49 10.39 -12.92
N ASP A 13 -1.07 10.98 -14.03
CA ASP A 13 -0.04 10.44 -14.93
C ASP A 13 1.38 10.43 -14.35
N GLU A 14 1.62 11.10 -13.22
CA GLU A 14 2.90 11.10 -12.50
C GLU A 14 3.02 9.91 -11.53
N ILE A 15 1.92 9.20 -11.26
CA ILE A 15 1.86 8.14 -10.24
C ILE A 15 1.97 6.78 -10.92
N PHE A 16 2.97 6.01 -10.51
CA PHE A 16 3.23 4.67 -11.03
C PHE A 16 2.80 3.60 -10.03
N LYS A 17 2.10 2.58 -10.52
CA LYS A 17 1.89 1.35 -9.75
C LYS A 17 2.99 0.35 -10.09
N ASP A 18 3.85 0.11 -9.11
CA ASP A 18 4.86 -0.93 -9.21
C ASP A 18 4.31 -2.25 -8.65
N ASP A 19 4.04 -3.21 -9.55
CA ASP A 19 3.57 -4.55 -9.21
C ASP A 19 4.58 -5.35 -8.41
N SER A 20 5.86 -4.98 -8.48
CA SER A 20 6.86 -5.55 -7.62
C SER A 20 6.72 -5.06 -6.19
N ILE A 21 6.00 -3.98 -5.87
CA ILE A 21 5.82 -3.45 -4.51
C ILE A 21 4.40 -3.68 -3.99
N TYR A 22 3.40 -3.48 -4.85
CA TYR A 22 1.99 -3.50 -4.46
C TYR A 22 1.52 -4.92 -4.09
N PRO A 23 0.85 -5.13 -2.94
CA PRO A 23 0.64 -6.47 -2.38
C PRO A 23 -0.52 -7.23 -3.02
N ARG A 24 -1.42 -6.55 -3.75
CA ARG A 24 -2.61 -7.20 -4.33
C ARG A 24 -2.31 -7.82 -5.69
N GLU A 25 -2.66 -9.09 -5.83
CA GLU A 25 -2.53 -9.80 -7.11
C GLU A 25 -3.65 -9.48 -8.09
N ARG A 26 -4.82 -9.08 -7.58
CA ARG A 26 -6.00 -8.75 -8.39
C ARG A 26 -6.66 -7.46 -7.92
N THR A 27 -7.20 -6.76 -8.89
CA THR A 27 -8.03 -5.56 -8.70
C THR A 27 -9.50 -5.97 -8.65
N ASP A 28 -10.30 -5.25 -7.87
CA ASP A 28 -11.75 -5.46 -7.77
C ASP A 28 -12.47 -4.32 -8.49
N ASP A 29 -12.94 -4.60 -9.71
CA ASP A 29 -13.57 -3.59 -10.57
C ASP A 29 -14.90 -3.09 -9.98
N LYS A 30 -15.66 -3.94 -9.29
CA LYS A 30 -16.89 -3.52 -8.61
C LYS A 30 -16.59 -2.48 -7.52
N ARG A 31 -15.43 -2.62 -6.87
CA ARG A 31 -15.00 -1.67 -5.86
C ARG A 31 -14.55 -0.34 -6.48
N ILE A 32 -13.93 -0.38 -7.67
CA ILE A 32 -13.62 0.82 -8.44
C ILE A 32 -14.90 1.55 -8.83
N ASP A 33 -15.91 0.82 -9.30
CA ASP A 33 -17.22 1.37 -9.66
C ASP A 33 -17.85 2.06 -8.45
N PHE A 34 -17.92 1.36 -7.32
CA PHE A 34 -18.44 1.92 -6.07
C PHE A 34 -17.70 3.20 -5.62
N PHE A 35 -16.37 3.21 -5.68
CA PHE A 35 -15.61 4.44 -5.37
C PHE A 35 -15.85 5.55 -6.40
N SER A 36 -16.04 5.21 -7.67
CA SER A 36 -16.32 6.19 -8.72
C SER A 36 -17.65 6.90 -8.45
N ASP A 37 -18.70 6.14 -8.10
CA ASP A 37 -20.01 6.69 -7.76
C ASP A 37 -19.91 7.64 -6.56
N LEU A 38 -19.25 7.20 -5.48
CA LEU A 38 -19.03 8.03 -4.29
C LEU A 38 -18.24 9.31 -4.59
N ILE A 39 -17.21 9.25 -5.45
CA ILE A 39 -16.45 10.43 -5.87
C ILE A 39 -17.33 11.38 -6.69
N GLN A 40 -18.19 10.86 -7.56
CA GLN A 40 -19.14 11.68 -8.32
C GLN A 40 -20.15 12.40 -7.42
N GLU A 41 -20.59 11.74 -6.36
CA GLU A 41 -21.48 12.31 -5.32
C GLU A 41 -20.78 13.35 -4.42
N GLY A 42 -19.46 13.52 -4.56
CA GLY A 42 -18.69 14.51 -3.80
C GLY A 42 -18.11 13.99 -2.49
N THR A 43 -18.10 12.67 -2.27
CA THR A 43 -17.45 12.05 -1.11
C THR A 43 -15.96 12.39 -1.10
N LYS A 44 -15.48 12.92 0.04
CA LYS A 44 -14.05 13.18 0.26
C LYS A 44 -13.39 11.93 0.84
N PHE A 45 -12.40 11.42 0.13
CA PHE A 45 -11.59 10.29 0.59
C PHE A 45 -10.29 10.76 1.24
N PRO A 46 -9.73 9.98 2.17
CA PRO A 46 -8.35 10.17 2.60
C PRO A 46 -7.39 10.16 1.39
N PRO A 47 -6.28 10.92 1.43
CA PRO A 47 -5.25 10.89 0.40
C PRO A 47 -4.76 9.45 0.12
N ILE A 48 -4.39 9.18 -1.14
CA ILE A 48 -3.67 7.95 -1.46
C ILE A 48 -2.23 8.02 -0.91
N LYS A 49 -1.57 6.89 -0.66
CA LYS A 49 -0.21 6.91 -0.13
C LYS A 49 0.79 6.57 -1.21
N ILE A 50 1.84 7.39 -1.29
CA ILE A 50 2.91 7.25 -2.28
C ILE A 50 4.28 7.34 -1.61
N VAL A 51 5.28 6.82 -2.29
CA VAL A 51 6.71 7.01 -2.00
C VAL A 51 7.39 7.60 -3.22
N LYS A 52 8.58 8.16 -3.06
CA LYS A 52 9.34 8.74 -4.17
C LYS A 52 10.68 8.04 -4.30
N ASP A 53 11.00 7.55 -5.49
CA ASP A 53 12.30 6.93 -5.75
C ASP A 53 13.41 7.95 -5.97
N THR A 54 14.65 7.45 -6.05
CA THR A 54 15.85 8.28 -6.25
C THR A 54 15.88 8.96 -7.62
N SER A 55 15.15 8.44 -8.62
CA SER A 55 14.97 9.06 -9.94
C SER A 55 13.90 10.17 -9.94
N GLY A 56 13.13 10.26 -8.86
CA GLY A 56 12.06 11.22 -8.66
C GLY A 56 10.67 10.74 -9.06
N ARG A 57 10.49 9.45 -9.37
CA ARG A 57 9.20 8.84 -9.71
C ARG A 57 8.35 8.61 -8.46
N TYR A 58 7.05 8.89 -8.55
CA TYR A 58 6.10 8.59 -7.48
C TYR A 58 5.54 7.18 -7.65
N ILE A 59 5.62 6.37 -6.59
CA ILE A 59 5.16 4.98 -6.59
C ILE A 59 4.00 4.86 -5.61
N LEU A 60 2.88 4.30 -6.08
CA LEU A 60 1.68 4.05 -5.29
C LEU A 60 1.89 2.87 -4.34
N ILE A 61 1.64 3.09 -3.04
CA ILE A 61 1.74 2.06 -2.00
C ILE A 61 0.41 1.81 -1.27
N ASP A 62 -0.57 2.71 -1.36
CA ASP A 62 -1.94 2.48 -0.88
C ASP A 62 -2.98 3.20 -1.75
N GLY A 63 -4.21 2.69 -1.75
CA GLY A 63 -5.35 3.38 -2.33
C GLY A 63 -5.57 3.13 -3.82
N PHE A 64 -5.07 2.01 -4.36
CA PHE A 64 -5.17 1.71 -5.79
C PHE A 64 -6.61 1.73 -6.33
N HIS A 65 -7.61 1.22 -5.60
CA HIS A 65 -9.00 1.27 -6.06
C HIS A 65 -9.51 2.71 -6.20
N ARG A 66 -9.11 3.61 -5.27
CA ARG A 66 -9.45 5.05 -5.36
C ARG A 66 -8.71 5.69 -6.53
N TYR A 67 -7.42 5.43 -6.66
CA TYR A 67 -6.63 5.89 -7.80
C TYR A 67 -7.25 5.48 -9.15
N SER A 68 -7.64 4.21 -9.29
CA SER A 68 -8.33 3.70 -10.49
C SER A 68 -9.70 4.32 -10.71
N ALA A 69 -10.45 4.65 -9.64
CA ALA A 69 -11.71 5.38 -9.76
C ALA A 69 -11.50 6.81 -10.28
N PHE A 70 -10.47 7.51 -9.80
CA PHE A 70 -10.09 8.83 -10.32
C PHE A 70 -9.71 8.77 -11.82
N ILE A 71 -8.97 7.73 -12.24
CA ILE A 71 -8.68 7.47 -13.67
C ILE A 71 -9.98 7.27 -14.45
N LYS A 72 -10.87 6.38 -13.97
CA LYS A 72 -12.15 6.06 -14.63
C LYS A 72 -12.99 7.32 -14.84
N LEU A 73 -12.99 8.21 -13.85
CA LEU A 73 -13.69 9.50 -13.89
C LEU A 73 -12.97 10.60 -14.67
N LYS A 74 -11.83 10.30 -15.29
CA LYS A 74 -11.00 11.25 -16.05
C LYS A 74 -10.63 12.49 -15.22
N ARG A 75 -10.42 12.31 -13.91
CA ARG A 75 -9.82 13.36 -13.07
C ARG A 75 -8.36 13.53 -13.49
N THR A 76 -7.82 14.73 -13.37
CA THR A 76 -6.44 15.04 -13.75
C THR A 76 -5.50 14.97 -12.57
N GLU A 77 -6.01 15.19 -11.36
CA GLU A 77 -5.24 15.35 -10.14
C GLU A 77 -5.85 14.53 -9.00
N ILE A 78 -5.00 14.15 -8.04
CA ILE A 78 -5.38 13.43 -6.83
C ILE A 78 -4.51 13.85 -5.65
N THR A 79 -5.11 13.95 -4.47
CA THR A 79 -4.40 14.22 -3.22
C THR A 79 -3.67 12.98 -2.73
N CYS A 80 -2.40 13.14 -2.40
CA CYS A 80 -1.48 12.08 -2.01
C CYS A 80 -0.75 12.42 -0.70
N ASP A 81 -0.51 11.42 0.14
CA ASP A 81 0.44 11.48 1.23
C ASP A 81 1.77 10.90 0.73
N LEU A 82 2.79 11.75 0.59
CA LEU A 82 4.16 11.32 0.32
C LEU A 82 4.80 10.83 1.62
N ILE A 83 5.04 9.53 1.72
CA ILE A 83 5.68 8.88 2.87
C ILE A 83 7.20 8.93 2.69
N ASP A 84 7.89 9.47 3.69
CA ASP A 84 9.36 9.42 3.75
C ASP A 84 9.81 8.11 4.39
N ALA A 85 10.24 7.17 3.55
CA ALA A 85 10.68 5.84 3.96
C ALA A 85 11.74 5.29 3.02
N ALA A 86 12.66 4.50 3.59
CA ALA A 86 13.70 3.82 2.83
C ALA A 86 13.08 2.81 1.82
N PRO A 87 13.67 2.64 0.61
CA PRO A 87 13.13 1.77 -0.44
C PRO A 87 12.85 0.33 0.00
N GLN A 88 13.67 -0.21 0.89
CA GLN A 88 13.55 -1.56 1.41
C GLN A 88 12.25 -1.79 2.18
N LEU A 89 11.62 -0.72 2.65
CA LEU A 89 10.44 -0.75 3.51
C LEU A 89 9.14 -0.59 2.72
N TRP A 90 9.20 -0.15 1.46
CA TRP A 90 8.00 0.22 0.70
C TRP A 90 7.00 -0.93 0.53
N ARG A 91 7.50 -2.15 0.33
CA ARG A 91 6.65 -3.36 0.25
C ARG A 91 5.91 -3.60 1.55
N LEU A 92 6.63 -3.57 2.68
CA LEU A 92 6.04 -3.82 4.01
C LEU A 92 5.06 -2.73 4.40
N LEU A 93 5.37 -1.48 4.08
CA LEU A 93 4.46 -0.34 4.21
C LEU A 93 3.19 -0.54 3.39
N SER A 94 3.34 -0.96 2.13
CA SER A 94 2.21 -1.25 1.27
C SER A 94 1.32 -2.35 1.85
N VAL A 95 1.91 -3.43 2.38
CA VAL A 95 1.14 -4.45 3.12
C VAL A 95 0.40 -3.83 4.29
N GLY A 96 1.09 -3.12 5.19
CA GLY A 96 0.49 -2.52 6.39
C GLY A 96 -0.72 -1.65 6.07
N PHE A 97 -0.58 -0.71 5.13
CA PHE A 97 -1.68 0.18 4.75
C PHE A 97 -2.86 -0.56 4.09
N ASN A 98 -2.59 -1.56 3.26
CA ASN A 98 -3.64 -2.30 2.57
C ASN A 98 -4.36 -3.33 3.49
N SER A 99 -3.74 -3.70 4.61
CA SER A 99 -4.31 -4.60 5.62
C SER A 99 -5.46 -3.96 6.40
N ASP A 100 -5.31 -2.66 6.71
CA ASP A 100 -6.32 -1.81 7.35
C ASP A 100 -7.38 -1.27 6.40
N SER A 101 -7.26 -1.59 5.11
CA SER A 101 -8.21 -1.11 4.13
C SER A 101 -9.55 -1.84 4.23
N SER A 102 -10.55 -1.25 3.60
CA SER A 102 -11.90 -1.83 3.54
C SER A 102 -11.99 -3.18 2.79
N GLN A 103 -10.90 -3.63 2.17
CA GLN A 103 -10.70 -4.98 1.63
C GLN A 103 -9.36 -5.55 2.14
N PRO A 104 -9.38 -6.31 3.25
CA PRO A 104 -8.17 -6.89 3.83
C PRO A 104 -7.43 -7.79 2.84
N LEU A 105 -6.10 -7.82 2.97
CA LEU A 105 -5.25 -8.71 2.16
C LEU A 105 -5.49 -10.18 2.51
N LYS A 106 -5.31 -11.06 1.52
CA LYS A 106 -5.34 -12.51 1.73
C LYS A 106 -4.07 -12.96 2.45
N PRO A 107 -4.13 -14.02 3.27
CA PRO A 107 -2.94 -14.56 3.94
C PRO A 107 -1.77 -14.88 3.00
N GLY A 108 -2.06 -15.34 1.78
CA GLY A 108 -1.04 -15.61 0.76
C GLY A 108 -0.31 -14.36 0.27
N GLU A 109 -1.02 -13.24 0.11
CA GLU A 109 -0.46 -11.95 -0.32
C GLU A 109 0.51 -11.41 0.74
N ILE A 110 0.11 -11.47 2.02
CA ILE A 110 0.95 -11.06 3.16
C ILE A 110 2.21 -11.93 3.23
N LYS A 111 2.05 -13.27 3.16
CA LYS A 111 3.18 -14.22 3.26
C LYS A 111 4.18 -13.99 2.14
N LYS A 112 3.70 -13.80 0.91
CA LYS A 112 4.53 -13.49 -0.26
C LYS A 112 5.28 -12.19 -0.08
N ALA A 113 4.61 -11.14 0.41
CA ALA A 113 5.25 -9.86 0.62
C ALA A 113 6.31 -9.89 1.74
N ILE A 114 6.07 -10.60 2.84
CA ILE A 114 7.08 -10.82 3.90
C ILE A 114 8.28 -11.59 3.32
N HIS A 115 8.02 -12.65 2.56
CA HIS A 115 9.08 -13.42 1.91
C HIS A 115 9.92 -12.54 0.97
N ASP A 116 9.29 -11.72 0.14
CA ASP A 116 10.00 -10.85 -0.80
C ASP A 116 10.74 -9.71 -0.09
N ALA A 117 10.19 -9.14 0.98
CA ALA A 117 10.91 -8.16 1.80
C ALA A 117 12.19 -8.74 2.40
N TRP A 118 12.12 -10.00 2.87
CA TRP A 118 13.28 -10.72 3.37
C TRP A 118 14.26 -11.00 2.22
N CYS A 119 13.83 -11.71 1.18
CA CYS A 119 14.72 -12.24 0.16
C CYS A 119 15.26 -11.18 -0.81
N LYS A 120 14.45 -10.20 -1.20
CA LYS A 120 14.76 -9.22 -2.26
C LYS A 120 15.14 -7.86 -1.69
N ASP A 121 14.40 -7.39 -0.68
CA ASP A 121 14.55 -6.03 -0.16
C ASP A 121 15.56 -5.96 1.01
N ASN A 122 16.12 -7.12 1.40
CA ASN A 122 17.13 -7.28 2.44
C ASN A 122 16.72 -6.75 3.82
N VAL A 123 15.42 -6.78 4.14
CA VAL A 123 14.92 -6.49 5.48
C VAL A 123 15.16 -7.73 6.36
N ARG A 124 16.18 -7.67 7.23
CA ARG A 124 16.59 -8.81 8.08
C ARG A 124 16.17 -8.67 9.55
N ASP A 125 15.50 -7.58 9.90
CA ASP A 125 15.00 -7.37 11.24
C ASP A 125 13.56 -7.89 11.36
N LYS A 126 13.40 -8.97 12.13
CA LYS A 126 12.10 -9.60 12.39
C LYS A 126 11.14 -8.68 13.14
N GLN A 127 11.65 -7.88 14.07
CA GLN A 127 10.84 -6.93 14.82
C GLN A 127 10.38 -5.79 13.91
N GLN A 128 11.23 -5.32 13.01
CA GLN A 128 10.85 -4.31 12.02
C GLN A 128 9.75 -4.81 11.07
N ILE A 129 9.86 -6.05 10.56
CA ILE A 129 8.82 -6.67 9.73
C ILE A 129 7.51 -6.80 10.52
N ALA A 130 7.60 -7.33 11.75
CA ALA A 130 6.46 -7.46 12.64
C ALA A 130 5.81 -6.09 12.91
N ASP A 131 6.57 -5.06 13.21
CA ASP A 131 6.05 -3.71 13.48
C ASP A 131 5.35 -3.09 12.26
N MET A 132 5.79 -3.41 11.04
CA MET A 132 5.16 -2.89 9.82
C MET A 132 3.90 -3.66 9.43
N VAL A 133 3.89 -4.97 9.66
CA VAL A 133 2.78 -5.84 9.27
C VAL A 133 1.74 -5.96 10.39
N LEU A 134 2.16 -6.24 11.64
CA LEU A 134 1.29 -6.53 12.79
C LEU A 134 0.69 -5.29 13.45
N ARG A 135 1.35 -4.12 13.39
CA ARG A 135 0.75 -2.87 13.92
C ARG A 135 -0.56 -2.50 13.22
N TYR A 136 -0.78 -3.05 12.02
CA TYR A 136 -1.97 -2.89 11.19
C TYR A 136 -2.67 -4.25 10.91
N TYR A 137 -2.36 -5.30 11.70
CA TYR A 137 -3.05 -6.59 11.73
C TYR A 137 -3.42 -6.94 13.18
N PRO A 138 -4.35 -6.21 13.82
CA PRO A 138 -4.64 -6.40 15.25
C PRO A 138 -5.30 -7.75 15.59
N ASN A 139 -5.82 -8.49 14.60
CA ASN A 139 -6.61 -9.72 14.82
C ASN A 139 -5.92 -10.99 14.30
N ASN A 140 -4.71 -11.27 14.78
CA ASN A 140 -4.18 -12.63 14.72
C ASN A 140 -3.60 -13.05 16.07
N SER A 141 -4.45 -13.06 17.10
CA SER A 141 -4.17 -13.59 18.43
C SER A 141 -3.97 -15.11 18.48
N ASN A 142 -3.82 -15.79 17.34
CA ASN A 142 -3.70 -17.25 17.32
C ASN A 142 -2.85 -17.84 16.19
N SER A 143 -1.71 -17.21 15.84
CA SER A 143 -0.69 -17.92 15.07
C SER A 143 0.68 -17.85 15.73
N ARG A 144 0.99 -18.91 16.49
CA ARG A 144 2.37 -19.31 16.75
C ARG A 144 3.02 -19.64 15.40
N PHE A 145 3.55 -18.63 14.71
CA PHE A 145 4.47 -18.86 13.60
C PHE A 145 5.85 -19.17 14.17
N SER A 146 6.03 -20.40 14.64
CA SER A 146 7.35 -20.98 14.80
C SER A 146 7.90 -21.34 13.42
N PHE A 147 8.55 -20.38 12.78
CA PHE A 147 9.40 -20.69 11.63
C PHE A 147 10.71 -21.27 12.16
N GLN A 148 10.84 -22.60 12.12
CA GLN A 148 12.14 -23.25 12.16
C GLN A 148 12.87 -22.91 10.87
N VAL A 149 14.04 -22.31 11.02
CA VAL A 149 15.01 -22.07 9.95
C VAL A 149 16.06 -23.18 10.06
N PRO A 150 16.51 -23.80 8.95
CA PRO A 150 17.68 -24.68 8.99
C PRO A 150 18.94 -23.93 9.45
#